data_AF-A0A1M6LSI6-F1
#
_entry.id   AF-A0A1M6LSI6-F1
#
_cell.length_a   1.000
_cell.length_b   1.000
_cell.length_c   1.000
_cell.angle_alpha   90.00
_cell.angle_beta   90.00
_cell.angle_gamma   90.00
#
_symmetry.space_group_name_H-M   'P 1'
#
loop_
_entity.id
_entity.type
_entity.pdbx_description
1 polymer ?
#
loop_
_entity_poly.entity_id
_entity_poly.type
_entity_poly.pdbx_seq_one_letter_code
_entity_poly.pdbx_strand_id
1 'polypeptide(L)'
;MTDREMTQLKTISDINDWLVKKSQRYDYPSEKLKFIGIVEERGRMIAAQMITNMLECHGLSADIKNTDELFHYSFGEENLSLLVDRYLNYLQKQVENKKDVIIFQIYTDFINVYPLLQTPFDIFIHTMPEPNGTNFQGEIVQKISLCKGFIDHLPKDCVIAVSMDDLICVDFLEVLKDRMVITYGLSSRATVTASSIETEPFLKFHFCIQRGITTNNGIEIEPMEFPAELKLLGKWNVYDILAAATGAMVLGVLPEEITSALLGLRGHTAKTENEKNIYISY
;
A
#
# COMPACT_ATOMS: atom_id res chain seq x y z
N MET A 1 27.74 13.30 -5.31
CA MET A 1 27.42 14.69 -5.70
C MET A 1 27.86 15.59 -4.56
N THR A 2 28.50 16.72 -4.85
CA THR A 2 28.96 17.65 -3.80
C THR A 2 27.87 18.66 -3.48
N ASP A 3 27.89 19.26 -2.29
CA ASP A 3 26.88 20.22 -1.80
C ASP A 3 26.61 21.42 -2.73
N ARG A 4 27.46 21.63 -3.76
CA ARG A 4 27.31 22.65 -4.81
C ARG A 4 26.15 22.42 -5.79
N GLU A 5 25.75 21.17 -6.04
CA GLU A 5 24.67 20.87 -6.99
C GLU A 5 23.29 21.09 -6.35
N MET A 6 23.17 20.89 -5.03
CA MET A 6 21.94 21.13 -4.26
C MET A 6 21.60 22.61 -4.10
N THR A 7 22.60 23.49 -4.04
CA THR A 7 22.42 24.94 -3.89
C THR A 7 21.77 25.61 -5.12
N GLN A 8 21.63 24.88 -6.23
CA GLN A 8 21.02 25.35 -7.47
C GLN A 8 19.57 24.88 -7.67
N LEU A 9 19.08 23.95 -6.85
CA LEU A 9 17.68 23.48 -6.90
C LEU A 9 16.79 24.54 -6.25
N LYS A 10 16.17 25.40 -7.07
CA LYS A 10 15.33 26.52 -6.58
C LYS A 10 13.84 26.27 -6.79
N THR A 11 13.50 25.32 -7.65
CA THR A 11 12.11 25.02 -8.05
C THR A 11 11.86 23.50 -8.03
N ILE A 12 10.59 23.09 -7.95
CA ILE A 12 10.18 21.68 -8.06
C ILE A 12 10.67 21.06 -9.38
N SER A 13 10.68 21.84 -10.47
CA SER A 13 11.18 21.40 -11.78
C SER A 13 12.65 21.02 -11.72
N ASP A 14 13.48 21.82 -11.05
CA ASP A 14 14.92 21.54 -10.93
C ASP A 14 15.16 20.23 -10.17
N ILE A 15 14.35 19.96 -9.14
CA ILE A 15 14.48 18.75 -8.32
C ILE A 15 14.04 17.51 -9.14
N ASN A 16 12.97 17.62 -9.93
CA ASN A 16 12.53 16.54 -10.82
C ASN A 16 13.60 16.19 -11.86
N ASP A 17 14.17 17.19 -12.54
CA ASP A 17 15.24 16.97 -13.52
C ASP A 17 16.48 16.33 -12.88
N TRP A 18 16.80 16.75 -11.66
CA TRP A 18 17.87 16.18 -10.88
C TRP A 18 17.61 14.71 -10.53
N LEU A 19 16.39 14.36 -10.11
CA LEU A 19 16.00 12.98 -9.84
C LEU A 19 16.10 12.10 -11.07
N VAL A 20 15.63 12.56 -12.23
CA VAL A 20 15.71 11.79 -13.49
C VAL A 20 17.16 11.45 -13.83
N LYS A 21 18.05 12.46 -13.77
CA LYS A 21 19.50 12.24 -13.98
C LYS A 21 20.11 11.29 -12.95
N LYS A 22 19.61 11.32 -11.72
CA LYS A 22 20.10 10.46 -10.66
C LYS A 22 19.62 9.02 -10.83
N SER A 23 18.35 8.83 -11.17
CA SER A 23 17.73 7.53 -11.50
C SER A 23 18.42 6.85 -12.68
N GLN A 24 18.90 7.63 -13.67
CA GLN A 24 19.69 7.11 -14.78
C GLN A 24 20.95 6.35 -14.33
N ARG A 25 21.60 6.76 -13.24
CA ARG A 25 22.79 6.06 -12.71
C ARG A 25 22.46 4.69 -12.10
N TYR A 26 21.18 4.47 -11.82
CA TYR A 26 20.60 3.24 -11.29
C TYR A 26 19.82 2.47 -12.37
N ASP A 27 19.93 2.87 -13.63
CA ASP A 27 19.20 2.23 -14.73
C ASP A 27 17.66 2.21 -14.49
N TYR A 28 17.13 3.33 -14.02
CA TYR A 28 15.69 3.60 -13.87
C TYR A 28 14.90 2.48 -13.15
N PRO A 29 15.24 2.14 -11.89
CA PRO A 29 14.69 0.96 -11.23
C PRO A 29 13.17 1.06 -10.98
N SER A 30 12.64 2.29 -10.85
CA SER A 30 11.20 2.54 -10.70
C SER A 30 10.38 2.21 -11.95
N GLU A 31 10.99 2.12 -13.13
CA GLU A 31 10.28 1.73 -14.36
C GLU A 31 10.15 0.20 -14.50
N LYS A 32 10.82 -0.55 -13.63
CA LYS A 32 10.91 -2.02 -13.67
C LYS A 32 10.15 -2.71 -12.54
N LEU A 33 9.56 -1.93 -11.64
CA LEU A 33 8.88 -2.39 -10.44
C LEU A 33 7.48 -1.78 -10.41
N LYS A 34 6.55 -2.53 -9.82
CA LYS A 34 5.24 -2.02 -9.43
C LYS A 34 5.23 -1.58 -7.97
N PHE A 35 4.37 -0.64 -7.62
CA PHE A 35 4.39 0.01 -6.31
C PHE A 35 3.01 0.06 -5.66
N ILE A 36 2.93 -0.48 -4.45
CA ILE A 36 1.76 -0.38 -3.57
C ILE A 36 2.14 0.52 -2.40
N GLY A 37 1.39 1.58 -2.16
CA GLY A 37 1.51 2.38 -0.95
C GLY A 37 0.39 2.03 0.00
N ILE A 38 0.69 1.61 1.22
CA ILE A 38 -0.34 1.35 2.25
C ILE A 38 -0.11 2.32 3.40
N VAL A 39 -1.10 3.17 3.67
CA VAL A 39 -1.08 4.14 4.76
C VAL A 39 -2.05 3.75 5.86
N GLU A 40 -1.77 4.30 7.06
CA GLU A 40 -2.46 4.13 8.35
C GLU A 40 -2.00 2.94 9.22
N GLU A 41 -2.33 3.01 10.52
CA GLU A 41 -1.72 2.18 11.57
C GLU A 41 -2.38 0.80 11.69
N ARG A 42 -3.72 0.75 11.71
CA ARG A 42 -4.42 -0.54 11.81
C ARG A 42 -4.35 -1.25 10.47
N GLY A 43 -4.02 -2.53 10.50
CA GLY A 43 -4.18 -3.39 9.33
C GLY A 43 -3.12 -3.19 8.26
N ARG A 44 -2.31 -2.13 8.25
CA ARG A 44 -1.26 -1.90 7.22
C ARG A 44 -0.30 -3.07 7.07
N MET A 45 0.20 -3.59 8.20
CA MET A 45 1.09 -4.76 8.18
C MET A 45 0.37 -6.02 7.69
N ILE A 46 -0.87 -6.21 8.16
CA ILE A 46 -1.69 -7.36 7.79
C ILE A 46 -2.03 -7.34 6.30
N ALA A 47 -2.46 -6.18 5.79
CA ALA A 47 -2.78 -5.97 4.39
C ALA A 47 -1.54 -6.17 3.50
N ALA A 48 -0.39 -5.60 3.88
CA ALA A 48 0.88 -5.80 3.16
C ALA A 48 1.25 -7.29 3.04
N GLN A 49 1.10 -8.04 4.14
CA GLN A 49 1.37 -9.49 4.17
C GLN A 49 0.37 -10.27 3.32
N MET A 50 -0.93 -9.94 3.39
CA MET A 50 -1.96 -10.59 2.58
C MET A 50 -1.75 -10.34 1.10
N ILE A 51 -1.49 -9.09 0.71
CA ILE A 51 -1.22 -8.73 -0.68
C ILE A 51 0.03 -9.48 -1.17
N THR A 52 1.10 -9.53 -0.37
CA THR A 52 2.31 -10.30 -0.71
C THR A 52 1.97 -11.76 -1.00
N ASN A 53 1.21 -12.42 -0.12
CA ASN A 53 0.81 -13.81 -0.33
C ASN A 53 -0.05 -13.99 -1.59
N MET A 54 -1.01 -13.09 -1.84
CA MET A 54 -1.84 -13.11 -3.05
C MET A 54 -1.00 -12.94 -4.32
N LEU A 55 -0.05 -12.00 -4.32
CA LEU A 55 0.87 -11.76 -5.43
C LEU A 55 1.78 -12.96 -5.66
N GLU A 56 2.35 -13.54 -4.60
CA GLU A 56 3.23 -14.72 -4.71
C GLU A 56 2.48 -15.94 -5.25
N CYS A 57 1.23 -16.16 -4.83
CA CYS A 57 0.36 -17.19 -5.40
C CYS A 57 0.05 -16.95 -6.89
N HIS A 58 -0.10 -15.68 -7.29
CA HIS A 58 -0.27 -15.27 -8.69
C HIS A 58 1.03 -15.33 -9.52
N GLY A 59 2.18 -15.55 -8.86
CA GLY A 59 3.48 -15.66 -9.52
C GLY A 59 4.28 -14.35 -9.60
N LEU A 60 3.88 -13.31 -8.87
CA LEU A 60 4.62 -12.05 -8.73
C LEU A 60 5.40 -12.04 -7.40
N SER A 61 6.70 -11.79 -7.45
CA SER A 61 7.52 -11.66 -6.25
C SER A 61 7.42 -10.25 -5.68
N ALA A 62 7.05 -10.14 -4.40
CA ALA A 62 6.94 -8.85 -3.72
C ALA A 62 7.98 -8.68 -2.60
N ASP A 63 8.31 -7.43 -2.27
CA ASP A 63 9.05 -7.04 -1.06
C ASP A 63 8.23 -6.01 -0.28
N ILE A 64 8.21 -6.13 1.04
CA ILE A 64 7.57 -5.15 1.93
C ILE A 64 8.65 -4.25 2.50
N LYS A 65 8.45 -2.93 2.44
CA LYS A 65 9.38 -1.96 3.01
C LYS A 65 8.69 -0.92 3.87
N ASN A 66 9.13 -0.79 5.12
CA ASN A 66 8.71 0.29 5.98
C ASN A 66 9.44 1.60 5.62
N THR A 67 8.69 2.69 5.54
CA THR A 67 9.26 4.00 5.21
C THR A 67 10.16 4.53 6.33
N ASP A 68 9.87 4.20 7.58
CA ASP A 68 10.74 4.56 8.70
C ASP A 68 12.12 3.89 8.57
N GLU A 69 12.21 2.59 8.31
CA GLU A 69 13.50 1.93 8.09
C GLU A 69 14.31 2.54 6.94
N LEU A 70 13.62 3.07 5.93
CA LEU A 70 14.27 3.67 4.77
C LEU A 70 14.73 5.12 5.03
N PHE A 71 14.03 5.84 5.91
CA PHE A 71 14.18 7.30 6.06
C PHE A 71 14.42 7.80 7.49
N HIS A 72 14.33 6.96 8.53
CA HIS A 72 14.38 7.35 9.95
C HIS A 72 15.67 8.07 10.35
N TYR A 73 16.81 7.66 9.79
CA TYR A 73 18.10 8.31 10.06
C TYR A 73 18.24 9.73 9.46
N SER A 74 17.19 10.27 8.84
CA SER A 74 17.26 11.52 8.06
C SER A 74 16.58 12.72 8.73
N PHE A 75 15.92 12.52 9.87
CA PHE A 75 15.35 13.62 10.65
C PHE A 75 16.43 14.30 11.50
N GLY A 76 17.27 15.08 10.81
CA GLY A 76 18.37 15.86 11.39
C GLY A 76 19.35 16.27 10.28
N GLU A 77 19.04 17.35 9.56
CA GLU A 77 19.91 17.99 8.55
C GLU A 77 20.60 17.05 7.53
N GLU A 78 20.02 15.89 7.16
CA GLU A 78 20.59 15.07 6.10
C GLU A 78 20.24 15.61 4.71
N ASN A 79 21.28 15.64 3.86
CA ASN A 79 21.26 16.07 2.47
C ASN A 79 20.27 15.21 1.64
N LEU A 80 19.29 15.83 0.97
CA LEU A 80 18.33 15.20 0.05
C LEU A 80 18.97 14.18 -0.91
N SER A 81 20.23 14.40 -1.30
CA SER A 81 21.02 13.42 -2.06
C SER A 81 21.06 12.05 -1.38
N LEU A 82 21.37 11.96 -0.08
CA LEU A 82 21.50 10.69 0.64
C LEU A 82 20.18 9.94 0.73
N LEU A 83 19.07 10.65 0.96
CA LEU A 83 17.72 10.08 0.92
C LEU A 83 17.43 9.41 -0.42
N VAL A 84 17.69 10.13 -1.51
CA VAL A 84 17.48 9.61 -2.87
C VAL A 84 18.43 8.46 -3.18
N ASP A 85 19.70 8.54 -2.78
CA ASP A 85 20.66 7.44 -2.98
C ASP A 85 20.20 6.18 -2.24
N ARG A 86 19.77 6.28 -0.98
CA ARG A 86 19.24 5.12 -0.23
C ARG A 86 18.02 4.50 -0.90
N TYR A 87 17.06 5.34 -1.28
CA TYR A 87 15.85 4.90 -1.97
C TYR A 87 16.18 4.19 -3.29
N LEU A 88 16.99 4.81 -4.17
CA LEU A 88 17.35 4.22 -5.46
C LEU A 88 18.23 2.96 -5.33
N ASN A 89 19.18 2.95 -4.39
CA ASN A 89 19.96 1.74 -4.07
C ASN A 89 19.05 0.60 -3.62
N TYR A 90 18.06 0.88 -2.77
CA TYR A 90 17.09 -0.12 -2.34
C TYR A 90 16.30 -0.67 -3.53
N LEU A 91 15.72 0.19 -4.38
CA LEU A 91 14.98 -0.26 -5.55
C LEU A 91 15.84 -1.09 -6.51
N GLN A 92 17.05 -0.62 -6.82
CA GLN A 92 17.97 -1.31 -7.69
C GLN A 92 18.31 -2.71 -7.17
N LYS A 93 18.53 -2.85 -5.85
CA LYS A 93 18.72 -4.15 -5.22
C LYS A 93 17.51 -5.07 -5.38
N GLN A 94 16.29 -4.53 -5.36
CA GLN A 94 15.09 -5.35 -5.57
C GLN A 94 14.92 -5.77 -7.03
N VAL A 95 15.28 -4.91 -7.99
CA VAL A 95 15.39 -5.29 -9.40
C VAL A 95 16.39 -6.44 -9.58
N GLU A 96 17.57 -6.34 -8.96
CA GLU A 96 18.59 -7.41 -8.99
C GLU A 96 18.10 -8.73 -8.36
N ASN A 97 17.30 -8.62 -7.29
CA ASN A 97 16.65 -9.75 -6.65
C ASN A 97 15.42 -10.27 -7.42
N LYS A 98 15.12 -9.72 -8.60
CA LYS A 98 13.97 -10.08 -9.44
C LYS A 98 12.63 -9.95 -8.70
N LYS A 99 12.48 -8.88 -7.93
CA LYS A 99 11.18 -8.47 -7.40
C LYS A 99 10.37 -7.81 -8.50
N ASP A 100 9.07 -8.06 -8.48
CA ASP A 100 8.10 -7.47 -9.39
C ASP A 100 7.37 -6.31 -8.71
N VAL A 101 7.12 -6.41 -7.39
CA VAL A 101 6.29 -5.46 -6.64
C VAL A 101 6.98 -5.01 -5.36
N ILE A 102 6.94 -3.72 -5.07
CA ILE A 102 7.33 -3.13 -3.78
C ILE A 102 6.08 -2.65 -3.05
N ILE A 103 5.91 -3.09 -1.81
CA ILE A 103 4.83 -2.67 -0.93
C ILE A 103 5.41 -1.76 0.15
N PHE A 104 5.18 -0.46 0.01
CA PHE A 104 5.58 0.52 1.02
C PHE A 104 4.54 0.58 2.13
N GLN A 105 4.97 0.24 3.34
CA GLN A 105 4.23 0.56 4.57
C GLN A 105 4.57 2.00 4.96
N ILE A 106 3.65 2.92 4.65
CA ILE A 106 3.85 4.35 4.76
C ILE A 106 3.45 4.82 6.15
N TYR A 107 4.43 5.27 6.91
CA TYR A 107 4.24 5.97 8.18
C TYR A 107 3.99 7.45 7.89
N THR A 108 3.00 8.05 8.56
CA THR A 108 2.57 9.44 8.31
C THR A 108 3.68 10.47 8.50
N ASP A 109 4.65 10.20 9.39
CA ASP A 109 5.82 11.06 9.60
C ASP A 109 6.74 11.14 8.37
N PHE A 110 6.68 10.14 7.50
CA PHE A 110 7.53 10.00 6.31
C PHE A 110 6.76 10.18 5.01
N ILE A 111 5.45 10.44 5.07
CA ILE A 111 4.58 10.46 3.88
C ILE A 111 4.97 11.55 2.88
N ASN A 112 5.52 12.67 3.35
CA ASN A 112 5.95 13.79 2.51
C ASN A 112 7.46 13.77 2.17
N VAL A 113 8.14 12.65 2.40
CA VAL A 113 9.56 12.51 2.03
C VAL A 113 9.67 12.46 0.50
N TYR A 114 10.53 13.31 -0.05
CA TYR A 114 10.54 13.60 -1.49
C TYR A 114 10.71 12.37 -2.42
N PRO A 115 11.62 11.40 -2.15
CA PRO A 115 11.63 10.13 -2.89
C PRO A 115 10.28 9.39 -2.94
N LEU A 116 9.52 9.40 -1.84
CA LEU A 116 8.21 8.76 -1.77
C LEU A 116 7.19 9.52 -2.62
N LEU A 117 7.21 10.86 -2.59
CA LEU A 117 6.37 11.74 -3.43
C LEU A 117 6.60 11.57 -4.94
N GLN A 118 7.70 10.93 -5.33
CA GLN A 118 8.09 10.73 -6.73
C GLN A 118 8.01 9.26 -7.14
N THR A 119 7.52 8.39 -6.24
CA THR A 119 7.31 6.98 -6.53
C THR A 119 6.08 6.82 -7.42
N PRO A 120 6.18 6.11 -8.56
CA PRO A 120 5.05 5.89 -9.45
C PRO A 120 4.15 4.78 -8.89
N PHE A 121 3.36 5.10 -7.87
CA PHE A 121 2.43 4.15 -7.26
C PHE A 121 1.38 3.67 -8.26
N ASP A 122 1.25 2.35 -8.38
CA ASP A 122 0.17 1.66 -9.08
C ASP A 122 -1.14 1.75 -8.29
N ILE A 123 -1.02 1.58 -6.97
CA ILE A 123 -2.15 1.69 -6.05
C ILE A 123 -1.71 2.31 -4.72
N PHE A 124 -2.57 3.18 -4.20
CA PHE A 124 -2.50 3.71 -2.85
C PHE A 124 -3.70 3.22 -2.03
N ILE A 125 -3.43 2.55 -0.93
CA ILE A 125 -4.41 1.94 -0.03
C ILE A 125 -4.39 2.71 1.29
N HIS A 126 -5.51 3.32 1.63
CA HIS A 126 -5.73 3.91 2.94
C HIS A 126 -6.51 2.91 3.78
N THR A 127 -5.92 2.42 4.88
CA THR A 127 -6.62 1.52 5.80
C THR A 127 -7.59 2.29 6.70
N MET A 128 -7.90 1.79 7.90
CA MET A 128 -8.71 2.52 8.88
C MET A 128 -7.81 3.05 10.01
N PRO A 129 -8.08 4.24 10.56
CA PRO A 129 -7.31 4.80 11.65
C PRO A 129 -7.57 4.02 12.96
N GLU A 130 -6.55 3.95 13.82
CA GLU A 130 -6.74 3.47 15.19
C GLU A 130 -7.28 4.60 16.10
N PRO A 131 -8.40 4.38 16.81
CA PRO A 131 -8.84 5.27 17.88
C PRO A 131 -7.90 5.20 19.07
N ASN A 132 -6.86 6.03 19.05
CA ASN A 132 -5.87 6.14 20.11
C ASN A 132 -5.94 7.54 20.76
N GLY A 133 -5.86 7.58 22.08
CA GLY A 133 -5.60 8.81 22.86
C GLY A 133 -6.81 9.72 23.16
N THR A 134 -6.55 10.73 23.99
CA THR A 134 -7.54 11.72 24.46
C THR A 134 -7.79 12.87 23.47
N ASN A 135 -6.95 13.01 22.43
CA ASN A 135 -7.05 14.02 21.37
C ASN A 135 -7.20 13.40 19.97
N PHE A 136 -7.87 12.25 19.88
CA PHE A 136 -8.05 11.48 18.65
C PHE A 136 -8.55 12.32 17.46
N GLN A 137 -9.48 13.25 17.71
CA GLN A 137 -10.07 14.07 16.64
C GLN A 137 -9.06 15.02 15.99
N GLY A 138 -8.15 15.63 16.76
CA GLY A 138 -7.13 16.53 16.21
C GLY A 138 -6.07 15.78 15.41
N GLU A 139 -5.65 14.62 15.90
CA GLU A 139 -4.65 13.76 15.24
C GLU A 139 -5.16 13.21 13.91
N ILE A 140 -6.44 12.77 13.87
CA ILE A 140 -7.08 12.35 12.62
C ILE A 140 -7.05 13.48 11.59
N VAL A 141 -7.50 14.69 11.95
CA VAL A 141 -7.57 15.81 11.00
C VAL A 141 -6.19 16.12 10.40
N GLN A 142 -5.13 16.05 11.22
CA GLN A 142 -3.76 16.22 10.75
C GLN A 142 -3.34 15.09 9.79
N LYS A 143 -3.59 13.83 10.15
CA LYS A 143 -3.29 12.66 9.30
C LYS A 143 -4.01 12.73 7.95
N ILE A 144 -5.30 13.09 7.95
CA ILE A 144 -6.09 13.34 6.73
C ILE A 144 -5.43 14.40 5.86
N SER A 145 -5.05 15.54 6.45
CA SER A 145 -4.42 16.63 5.71
C SER A 145 -3.11 16.20 5.03
N LEU A 146 -2.29 15.41 5.74
CA LEU A 146 -1.07 14.83 5.19
C LEU A 146 -1.37 13.86 4.04
N CYS A 147 -2.34 12.96 4.21
CA CYS A 147 -2.77 12.03 3.15
C CYS A 147 -3.31 12.77 1.92
N LYS A 148 -4.09 13.85 2.09
CA LYS A 148 -4.57 14.68 0.98
C LYS A 148 -3.40 15.27 0.18
N GLY A 149 -2.44 15.88 0.87
CA GLY A 149 -1.24 16.42 0.24
C GLY A 149 -0.42 15.35 -0.50
N PHE A 150 -0.37 14.13 0.03
CA PHE A 150 0.28 12.99 -0.63
C PHE A 150 -0.46 12.54 -1.89
N ILE A 151 -1.80 12.43 -1.82
CA ILE A 151 -2.65 12.04 -2.96
C ILE A 151 -2.46 13.00 -4.15
N ASP A 152 -2.22 14.28 -3.91
CA ASP A 152 -1.95 15.25 -4.97
C ASP A 152 -0.67 14.92 -5.76
N HIS A 153 0.31 14.25 -5.14
CA HIS A 153 1.57 13.84 -5.77
C HIS A 153 1.49 12.47 -6.45
N LEU A 154 0.44 11.68 -6.20
CA LEU A 154 0.28 10.38 -6.85
C LEU A 154 0.09 10.52 -8.37
N PRO A 155 0.59 9.56 -9.17
CA PRO A 155 0.32 9.48 -10.61
C PRO A 155 -1.18 9.53 -10.92
N LYS A 156 -1.57 10.06 -12.08
CA LYS A 156 -3.00 10.24 -12.44
C LYS A 156 -3.74 8.91 -12.61
N ASP A 157 -3.02 7.90 -13.05
CA ASP A 157 -3.41 6.51 -13.23
C ASP A 157 -3.25 5.65 -11.97
N CYS A 158 -2.70 6.20 -10.87
CA CYS A 158 -2.70 5.52 -9.58
C CYS A 158 -4.14 5.29 -9.09
N VAL A 159 -4.47 4.03 -8.82
CA VAL A 159 -5.75 3.66 -8.21
C VAL A 159 -5.71 3.97 -6.73
N ILE A 160 -6.78 4.56 -6.19
CA ILE A 160 -6.89 4.87 -4.77
C ILE A 160 -7.94 3.97 -4.14
N ALA A 161 -7.51 3.12 -3.20
CA ALA A 161 -8.38 2.24 -2.42
C ALA A 161 -8.63 2.84 -1.03
N VAL A 162 -9.90 3.05 -0.70
CA VAL A 162 -10.32 3.70 0.57
C VAL A 162 -11.50 2.97 1.18
N SER A 163 -11.56 2.95 2.52
CA SER A 163 -12.70 2.41 3.25
C SER A 163 -13.91 3.34 3.13
N MET A 164 -15.04 2.83 2.62
CA MET A 164 -16.33 3.55 2.52
C MET A 164 -16.99 3.78 3.88
N ASP A 165 -16.65 2.94 4.87
CA ASP A 165 -17.19 3.03 6.23
C ASP A 165 -16.35 3.94 7.13
N ASP A 166 -15.27 4.52 6.59
CA ASP A 166 -14.51 5.54 7.27
C ASP A 166 -15.15 6.92 7.06
N LEU A 167 -15.34 7.65 8.15
CA LEU A 167 -15.80 9.05 8.13
C LEU A 167 -14.86 9.92 7.28
N ILE A 168 -13.58 9.55 7.21
CA ILE A 168 -12.53 10.21 6.42
C ILE A 168 -12.80 10.12 4.92
N CYS A 169 -13.54 9.12 4.44
CA CYS A 169 -13.84 8.97 3.01
C CYS A 169 -14.55 10.19 2.41
N VAL A 170 -15.38 10.87 3.22
CA VAL A 170 -16.04 12.13 2.81
C VAL A 170 -15.04 13.26 2.67
N ASP A 171 -14.03 13.31 3.55
CA ASP A 171 -13.01 14.35 3.51
C ASP A 171 -12.11 14.23 2.27
N PHE A 172 -11.92 13.03 1.74
CA PHE A 172 -11.11 12.83 0.53
C PHE A 172 -11.82 13.19 -0.78
N LEU A 173 -13.13 13.44 -0.79
CA LEU A 173 -13.90 13.67 -2.03
C LEU A 173 -13.29 14.73 -2.96
N GLU A 174 -12.75 15.82 -2.40
CA GLU A 174 -12.14 16.90 -3.20
C GLU A 174 -10.87 16.47 -3.95
N VAL A 175 -9.99 15.68 -3.31
CA VAL A 175 -8.73 15.21 -3.90
C VAL A 175 -8.92 13.97 -4.77
N LEU A 176 -10.04 13.27 -4.60
CA LEU A 176 -10.39 12.05 -5.32
C LEU A 176 -11.18 12.29 -6.62
N LYS A 177 -11.73 13.48 -6.85
CA LYS A 177 -12.67 13.77 -7.95
C LYS A 177 -12.17 13.39 -9.36
N ASP A 178 -10.86 13.47 -9.60
CA ASP A 178 -10.22 13.20 -10.89
C ASP A 178 -9.32 11.94 -10.81
N ARG A 179 -9.63 11.04 -9.89
CA ARG A 179 -8.86 9.82 -9.62
C ARG A 179 -9.73 8.58 -9.81
N MET A 180 -9.11 7.46 -10.16
CA MET A 180 -9.78 6.17 -10.09
C MET A 180 -9.83 5.71 -8.65
N VAL A 181 -11.03 5.55 -8.10
CA VAL A 181 -11.24 5.17 -6.70
C VAL A 181 -11.99 3.86 -6.61
N ILE A 182 -11.44 2.93 -5.84
CA ILE A 182 -12.12 1.70 -5.46
C ILE A 182 -12.43 1.76 -3.98
N THR A 183 -13.72 1.85 -3.65
CA THR A 183 -14.16 1.84 -2.27
C THR A 183 -14.30 0.41 -1.77
N TYR A 184 -13.83 0.13 -0.56
CA TYR A 184 -14.06 -1.14 0.11
C TYR A 184 -14.74 -0.94 1.46
N GLY A 185 -15.36 -1.98 2.03
CA GLY A 185 -15.99 -1.89 3.35
C GLY A 185 -17.26 -2.75 3.46
N LEU A 186 -17.91 -2.74 4.62
CA LEU A 186 -19.18 -3.42 4.87
C LEU A 186 -20.40 -2.62 4.39
N SER A 187 -20.24 -1.35 4.01
CA SER A 187 -21.30 -0.61 3.33
C SER A 187 -21.69 -1.29 2.02
N SER A 188 -22.99 -1.45 1.78
CA SER A 188 -23.53 -1.88 0.48
C SER A 188 -23.23 -0.90 -0.67
N ARG A 189 -22.75 0.32 -0.36
CA ARG A 189 -22.30 1.29 -1.35
C ARG A 189 -20.85 1.09 -1.78
N ALA A 190 -20.05 0.33 -1.02
CA ALA A 190 -18.67 0.02 -1.36
C ALA A 190 -18.60 -0.79 -2.67
N THR A 191 -17.52 -0.63 -3.42
CA THR A 191 -17.26 -1.42 -4.63
C THR A 191 -16.87 -2.85 -4.29
N VAL A 192 -16.05 -3.04 -3.25
CA VAL A 192 -15.70 -4.35 -2.71
C VAL A 192 -16.25 -4.46 -1.29
N THR A 193 -17.21 -5.36 -1.07
CA THR A 193 -17.84 -5.56 0.24
C THR A 193 -17.84 -7.02 0.67
N ALA A 194 -18.40 -7.30 1.84
CA ALA A 194 -18.50 -8.64 2.40
C ALA A 194 -19.93 -8.97 2.82
N SER A 195 -20.34 -10.21 2.57
CA SER A 195 -21.61 -10.77 3.03
C SER A 195 -21.40 -12.10 3.76
N SER A 196 -22.43 -12.56 4.47
CA SER A 196 -22.43 -13.86 5.16
C SER A 196 -21.21 -14.08 6.06
N ILE A 197 -20.89 -13.08 6.89
CA ILE A 197 -19.70 -13.10 7.75
C ILE A 197 -19.94 -14.04 8.93
N GLU A 198 -19.12 -15.09 9.01
CA GLU A 198 -19.04 -16.04 10.11
C GLU A 198 -17.64 -15.93 10.73
N THR A 199 -17.56 -15.73 12.05
CA THR A 199 -16.28 -15.56 12.76
C THR A 199 -15.83 -16.82 13.51
N GLU A 200 -16.68 -17.84 13.60
CA GLU A 200 -16.43 -19.07 14.33
C GLU A 200 -16.77 -20.30 13.46
N PRO A 201 -15.94 -21.36 13.46
CA PRO A 201 -14.67 -21.54 14.19
C PRO A 201 -13.46 -20.85 13.53
N PHE A 202 -13.66 -20.24 12.37
CA PHE A 202 -12.67 -19.47 11.62
C PHE A 202 -13.39 -18.33 10.89
N LEU A 203 -12.65 -17.36 10.36
CA LEU A 203 -13.26 -16.28 9.59
C LEU A 203 -13.66 -16.77 8.20
N LYS A 204 -14.94 -16.69 7.89
CA LYS A 204 -15.54 -16.96 6.57
C LYS A 204 -16.46 -15.83 6.17
N PHE A 205 -16.45 -15.49 4.90
CA PHE A 205 -17.41 -14.57 4.30
C PHE A 205 -17.39 -14.71 2.78
N HIS A 206 -18.27 -14.02 2.09
CA HIS A 206 -18.18 -13.84 0.65
C HIS A 206 -17.75 -12.41 0.36
N PHE A 207 -16.74 -12.25 -0.48
CA PHE A 207 -16.52 -10.98 -1.15
C PHE A 207 -17.67 -10.74 -2.13
N CYS A 208 -18.14 -9.50 -2.19
CA CYS A 208 -19.09 -9.04 -3.18
C CYS A 208 -18.47 -7.85 -3.93
N ILE A 209 -18.16 -8.05 -5.21
CA ILE A 209 -17.76 -6.98 -6.13
C ILE A 209 -19.04 -6.37 -6.68
N GLN A 210 -19.39 -5.17 -6.22
CA GLN A 210 -20.64 -4.47 -6.57
C GLN A 210 -20.51 -3.70 -7.89
N ARG A 211 -19.29 -3.31 -8.26
CA ARG A 211 -18.97 -2.59 -9.51
C ARG A 211 -17.69 -3.19 -10.08
N GLY A 212 -17.61 -3.29 -11.40
CA GLY A 212 -16.46 -3.90 -12.06
C GLY A 212 -15.15 -3.17 -11.72
N ILE A 213 -14.04 -3.91 -11.73
CA ILE A 213 -12.69 -3.41 -11.47
C ILE A 213 -11.84 -3.64 -12.71
N THR A 214 -11.35 -2.55 -13.30
CA THR A 214 -10.30 -2.59 -14.30
C THR A 214 -8.95 -2.72 -13.61
N THR A 215 -8.19 -3.76 -13.92
CA THR A 215 -6.84 -3.96 -13.39
C THR A 215 -5.82 -3.11 -14.16
N ASN A 216 -4.61 -2.93 -13.62
CA ASN A 216 -3.53 -2.18 -14.28
C ASN A 216 -3.03 -2.84 -15.58
N ASN A 217 -3.32 -4.14 -15.79
CA ASN A 217 -3.06 -4.82 -17.06
C ASN A 217 -4.28 -4.87 -18.00
N GLY A 218 -5.35 -4.14 -17.68
CA GLY A 218 -6.54 -3.98 -18.54
C GLY A 218 -7.51 -5.16 -18.52
N ILE A 219 -7.42 -6.04 -17.51
CA ILE A 219 -8.39 -7.11 -17.27
C ILE A 219 -9.59 -6.50 -16.55
N GLU A 220 -10.79 -6.86 -16.98
CA GLU A 220 -12.03 -6.45 -16.31
C GLU A 220 -12.52 -7.56 -15.39
N ILE A 221 -12.62 -7.26 -14.10
CA ILE A 221 -13.27 -8.12 -13.12
C ILE A 221 -14.72 -7.65 -12.99
N GLU A 222 -15.65 -8.43 -13.53
CA GLU A 222 -17.08 -8.14 -13.50
C GLU A 222 -17.67 -8.25 -12.08
N PRO A 223 -18.81 -7.60 -11.80
CA PRO A 223 -19.54 -7.78 -10.55
C PRO A 223 -19.84 -9.25 -10.26
N MET A 224 -19.41 -9.73 -9.09
CA MET A 224 -19.53 -11.13 -8.71
C MET A 224 -19.42 -11.32 -7.21
N GLU A 225 -19.70 -12.55 -6.76
CA GLU A 225 -19.42 -12.98 -5.40
C GLU A 225 -18.48 -14.18 -5.39
N PHE A 226 -17.58 -14.22 -4.41
CA PHE A 226 -16.64 -15.33 -4.25
C PHE A 226 -16.27 -15.53 -2.78
N PRO A 227 -15.94 -16.76 -2.36
CA PRO A 227 -15.74 -17.07 -0.95
C PRO A 227 -14.35 -16.66 -0.45
N ALA A 228 -14.30 -16.28 0.82
CA ALA A 228 -13.09 -16.08 1.61
C ALA A 228 -13.14 -17.00 2.83
N GLU A 229 -12.08 -17.78 3.05
CA GLU A 229 -11.94 -18.62 4.23
C GLU A 229 -10.51 -18.48 4.78
N LEU A 230 -10.38 -18.03 6.04
CA LEU A 230 -9.11 -17.88 6.74
C LEU A 230 -9.14 -18.75 7.99
N LYS A 231 -8.36 -19.85 7.99
CA LYS A 231 -8.36 -20.89 9.04
C LYS A 231 -7.63 -20.51 10.33
N LEU A 232 -7.56 -19.23 10.66
CA LEU A 232 -6.76 -18.68 11.75
C LEU A 232 -7.58 -17.72 12.61
N LEU A 233 -7.49 -17.90 13.92
CA LEU A 233 -8.19 -17.08 14.91
C LEU A 233 -7.38 -15.83 15.28
N GLY A 234 -8.08 -14.71 15.48
CA GLY A 234 -7.62 -13.64 16.38
C GLY A 234 -6.67 -12.58 15.82
N LYS A 235 -6.50 -12.45 14.51
CA LYS A 235 -5.71 -11.34 13.91
C LYS A 235 -6.33 -10.67 12.70
N TRP A 236 -7.22 -11.35 11.99
CA TRP A 236 -7.75 -10.88 10.72
C TRP A 236 -9.07 -10.16 10.92
N ASN A 237 -9.15 -8.94 10.41
CA ASN A 237 -10.42 -8.23 10.28
C ASN A 237 -10.85 -8.27 8.81
N VAL A 238 -12.16 -8.36 8.56
CA VAL A 238 -12.76 -8.31 7.22
C VAL A 238 -12.30 -7.07 6.47
N TYR A 239 -12.18 -5.92 7.14
CA TYR A 239 -11.68 -4.68 6.53
C TYR A 239 -10.26 -4.81 5.95
N ASP A 240 -9.34 -5.44 6.68
CA ASP A 240 -7.95 -5.60 6.22
C ASP A 240 -7.89 -6.54 5.00
N ILE A 241 -8.73 -7.58 5.00
CA ILE A 241 -8.83 -8.52 3.91
C ILE A 241 -9.46 -7.87 2.67
N LEU A 242 -10.49 -7.05 2.85
CA LEU A 242 -11.10 -6.27 1.77
C LEU A 242 -10.10 -5.28 1.15
N ALA A 243 -9.34 -4.58 1.97
CA ALA A 243 -8.28 -3.67 1.50
C ALA A 243 -7.20 -4.43 0.72
N ALA A 244 -6.74 -5.56 1.26
CA ALA A 244 -5.72 -6.40 0.63
C ALA A 244 -6.18 -6.98 -0.71
N ALA A 245 -7.37 -7.60 -0.74
CA ALA A 245 -7.93 -8.16 -1.96
C ALA A 245 -8.13 -7.07 -3.03
N THR A 246 -8.59 -5.88 -2.64
CA THR A 246 -8.72 -4.73 -3.56
C THR A 246 -7.37 -4.39 -4.19
N GLY A 247 -6.30 -4.32 -3.39
CA GLY A 247 -4.96 -4.05 -3.91
C GLY A 247 -4.39 -5.13 -4.82
N ALA A 248 -4.62 -6.39 -4.47
CA ALA A 248 -4.21 -7.52 -5.29
C ALA A 248 -4.96 -7.56 -6.64
N MET A 249 -6.29 -7.31 -6.62
CA MET A 249 -7.11 -7.27 -7.84
C MET A 249 -6.64 -6.19 -8.81
N VAL A 250 -6.35 -4.98 -8.33
CA VAL A 250 -5.80 -3.90 -9.18
C VAL A 250 -4.51 -4.33 -9.89
N LEU A 251 -3.68 -5.14 -9.25
CA LEU A 251 -2.45 -5.66 -9.86
C LEU A 251 -2.64 -6.89 -10.76
N GLY A 252 -3.88 -7.38 -10.91
CA GLY A 252 -4.23 -8.46 -11.83
C GLY A 252 -4.54 -9.80 -11.16
N VAL A 253 -4.51 -9.89 -9.83
CA VAL A 253 -4.83 -11.14 -9.12
C VAL A 253 -6.33 -11.40 -9.17
N LEU A 254 -6.74 -12.53 -9.75
CA LEU A 254 -8.15 -12.85 -9.96
C LEU A 254 -8.84 -13.34 -8.68
N PRO A 255 -10.18 -13.20 -8.57
CA PRO A 255 -10.95 -13.65 -7.40
C PRO A 255 -10.68 -15.09 -6.96
N GLU A 256 -10.58 -16.03 -7.90
CA GLU A 256 -10.26 -17.43 -7.66
C GLU A 256 -8.85 -17.66 -7.08
N GLU A 257 -7.89 -16.82 -7.47
CA GLU A 257 -6.53 -16.83 -6.95
C GLU A 257 -6.49 -16.25 -5.54
N ILE A 258 -7.29 -15.20 -5.27
CA ILE A 258 -7.47 -14.63 -3.94
C ILE A 258 -8.08 -15.67 -2.99
N THR A 259 -9.15 -16.35 -3.39
CA THR A 259 -9.73 -17.46 -2.60
C THR A 259 -8.67 -18.50 -2.27
N SER A 260 -7.89 -18.91 -3.28
CA SER A 260 -6.84 -19.93 -3.11
C SER A 260 -5.72 -19.46 -2.17
N ALA A 261 -5.29 -18.21 -2.31
CA ALA A 261 -4.26 -17.59 -1.50
C ALA A 261 -4.70 -17.49 -0.03
N LEU A 262 -5.93 -17.03 0.23
CA LEU A 262 -6.49 -16.92 1.58
C LEU A 262 -6.65 -18.28 2.25
N LEU A 263 -7.12 -19.29 1.52
CA LEU A 263 -7.22 -20.67 2.02
C LEU A 263 -5.85 -21.27 2.35
N GLY A 264 -4.83 -20.88 1.59
CA GLY A 264 -3.43 -21.28 1.75
C GLY A 264 -2.73 -20.66 2.95
N LEU A 265 -3.26 -19.57 3.53
CA LEU A 265 -2.71 -18.92 4.73
C LEU A 265 -2.88 -19.84 5.95
N ARG A 266 -1.93 -20.76 6.12
CA ARG A 266 -1.73 -21.51 7.36
C ARG A 266 -0.85 -20.68 8.26
N GLY A 267 -1.42 -20.20 9.36
CA GLY A 267 -0.65 -19.43 10.32
C GLY A 267 0.47 -20.31 10.82
N HIS A 268 1.68 -19.78 10.77
CA HIS A 268 2.77 -20.31 11.56
C HIS A 268 2.33 -20.16 13.02
N THR A 269 1.65 -21.17 13.55
CA THR A 269 1.49 -21.34 14.99
C THR A 269 2.88 -21.25 15.57
N ALA A 270 3.08 -20.37 16.54
CA ALA A 270 4.29 -20.18 17.32
C ALA A 270 4.95 -21.53 17.66
N LYS A 271 5.87 -21.99 16.80
CA LYS A 271 6.81 -23.13 16.89
C LYS A 271 7.38 -23.52 15.52
N THR A 272 7.92 -22.54 14.81
CA THR A 272 9.01 -22.76 13.85
C THR A 272 9.77 -21.45 13.74
N GLU A 273 10.57 -21.18 14.78
CA GLU A 273 11.77 -20.35 14.64
C GLU A 273 12.71 -21.08 13.68
N ASN A 274 12.67 -20.66 12.42
CA ASN A 274 13.82 -20.41 11.56
C ASN A 274 13.33 -20.22 10.13
N GLU A 275 13.83 -19.15 9.52
CA GLU A 275 13.66 -18.69 8.14
C GLU A 275 12.50 -17.72 7.87
N LYS A 276 12.93 -16.47 7.57
CA LYS A 276 12.18 -15.24 7.29
C LYS A 276 11.59 -14.55 8.52
N ASN A 277 12.37 -13.59 9.03
CA ASN A 277 12.01 -12.63 10.07
C ASN A 277 10.61 -12.03 9.84
N ILE A 278 9.63 -12.50 10.61
CA ILE A 278 8.35 -11.82 10.79
C ILE A 278 8.57 -10.84 11.95
N TYR A 279 8.65 -9.55 11.64
CA TYR A 279 8.66 -8.52 12.66
C TYR A 279 7.26 -8.45 13.30
N ILE A 280 7.19 -8.73 14.60
CA ILE A 280 6.03 -8.42 15.45
C ILE A 280 6.52 -7.35 16.41
N SER A 281 6.15 -6.09 16.19
CA SER A 281 6.23 -5.05 17.22
C SER A 281 4.94 -5.10 18.04
N TYR A 282 5.11 -5.22 19.36
CA TYR A 282 4.05 -5.12 20.37
C TYR A 282 3.46 -3.70 20.44
#